data_AF-A0A971JWB0-F1
#
_entry.id   AF-A0A971JWB0-F1
#
_cell.length_a   1.000
_cell.length_b   1.000
_cell.length_c   1.000
_cell.angle_alpha   90.00
_cell.angle_beta   90.00
_cell.angle_gamma   90.00
#
_symmetry.space_group_name_H-M   'P 1'
#
loop_
_entity.id
_entity.type
_entity.pdbx_description
1 polymer ?
#
loop_
_entity_poly.entity_id
_entity_poly.type
_entity_poly.pdbx_seq_one_letter_code
_entity_poly.pdbx_strand_id
1 'polypeptide(L)' 'MARTVVDIDDEALAAAARELGTKTKVETVNRALAEIAARSERLAFLDTLRAADDDLEDDEVMGEAWR' A
#
# COMPACT_ATOMS: atom_id res chain seq x y z
N MET A 1 -13.07 14.25 7.71
CA MET A 1 -11.74 14.83 7.48
C MET A 1 -11.71 16.25 8.04
N ALA A 2 -10.60 16.66 8.67
CA ALA A 2 -10.38 18.04 9.07
C ALA A 2 -9.86 18.87 7.88
N ARG A 3 -10.15 20.18 7.86
CA ARG A 3 -9.65 21.08 6.81
C ARG A 3 -8.27 21.60 7.23
N THR A 4 -7.26 21.24 6.45
CA THR A 4 -5.88 21.69 6.64
C THR A 4 -5.46 22.51 5.43
N VAL A 5 -4.85 23.68 5.66
CA VAL A 5 -4.24 24.49 4.62
C VAL A 5 -2.74 24.19 4.63
N VAL A 6 -2.21 23.71 3.51
CA VAL A 6 -0.80 23.42 3.31
C VAL A 6 -0.39 23.91 1.93
N ASP A 7 0.83 24.44 1.83
CA ASP A 7 1.46 24.67 0.54
C ASP A 7 2.00 23.34 0.02
N ILE A 8 1.72 23.06 -1.25
CA ILE A 8 2.10 21.81 -1.91
C ILE A 8 2.80 22.17 -3.22
N ASP A 9 3.92 21.51 -3.48
CA ASP A 9 4.59 21.54 -4.78
C ASP A 9 3.66 20.95 -5.86
N ASP A 10 3.26 21.78 -6.83
CA ASP A 10 2.33 21.38 -7.88
C ASP A 10 2.92 20.34 -8.85
N GLU A 11 4.25 20.32 -9.06
CA GLU A 11 4.89 19.32 -9.90
C GLU A 11 4.90 17.95 -9.21
N ALA A 12 5.24 17.92 -7.93
CA ALA A 12 5.18 16.71 -7.11
C ALA A 12 3.74 16.19 -7.01
N LEU A 13 2.77 17.07 -6.81
CA LEU A 13 1.35 16.71 -6.75
C LEU A 13 0.87 16.14 -8.09
N ALA A 14 1.29 16.72 -9.22
CA ALA A 14 0.96 16.22 -10.54
C ALA A 14 1.62 14.86 -10.82
N ALA A 15 2.87 14.65 -10.39
CA ALA A 15 3.55 13.37 -10.50
C ALA A 15 2.82 12.28 -9.72
N ALA A 16 2.50 12.54 -8.46
CA ALA A 16 1.73 11.63 -7.61
C ALA A 16 0.34 11.33 -8.20
N ALA A 17 -0.34 12.34 -8.76
CA ALA A 17 -1.65 12.15 -9.37
C ALA A 17 -1.62 11.22 -10.58
N ARG A 18 -0.57 11.34 -11.42
CA ARG A 18 -0.36 10.45 -12.57
C ARG A 18 -0.08 9.02 -12.12
N GLU A 19 0.79 8.84 -11.13
CA GLU A 19 1.15 7.52 -10.60
C GLU A 19 -0.03 6.82 -9.93
N LEU A 20 -0.81 7.57 -9.13
CA LEU A 20 -1.97 7.03 -8.41
C LEU A 20 -3.23 6.96 -9.28
N GLY A 21 -3.26 7.59 -10.45
CA GLY A 21 -4.42 7.68 -11.33
C GLY A 21 -5.58 8.50 -10.74
N THR A 22 -5.28 9.51 -9.92
CA THR A 22 -6.27 10.36 -9.24
C THR A 22 -6.61 11.60 -10.04
N LYS A 23 -7.79 12.18 -9.78
CA LYS A 23 -8.30 13.32 -10.56
C LYS A 23 -8.34 14.63 -9.78
N THR A 24 -8.29 14.56 -8.45
CA THR A 24 -8.38 15.76 -7.60
C THR A 24 -7.21 15.85 -6.63
N LYS A 25 -6.81 17.08 -6.25
CA LYS A 25 -5.73 17.31 -5.28
C LYS A 25 -5.99 16.57 -3.95
N VAL A 26 -7.22 16.62 -3.45
CA VAL A 26 -7.62 15.95 -2.20
C VAL A 26 -7.51 14.44 -2.32
N GLU A 27 -7.97 13.86 -3.42
CA GLU A 27 -7.85 12.43 -3.68
C GLU A 27 -6.39 12.00 -3.75
N THR A 28 -5.54 12.73 -4.48
CA THR A 28 -4.11 12.46 -4.59
C THR A 28 -3.44 12.48 -3.22
N VAL A 29 -3.66 13.54 -2.42
CA VAL A 29 -3.03 13.67 -1.11
C VAL A 29 -3.47 12.54 -0.17
N ASN A 30 -4.77 12.24 -0.09
CA ASN A 30 -5.26 11.19 0.79
C ASN A 30 -4.76 9.80 0.37
N ARG A 31 -4.74 9.51 -0.94
CA ARG A 31 -4.22 8.23 -1.44
C ARG A 31 -2.71 8.11 -1.23
N ALA A 32 -1.94 9.17 -1.48
CA ALA A 32 -0.50 9.18 -1.21
C ALA A 32 -0.19 8.91 0.27
N LEU A 33 -0.92 9.56 1.19
CA LEU A 33 -0.77 9.33 2.63
C LEU A 33 -1.11 7.89 3.02
N ALA A 34 -2.20 7.33 2.47
CA ALA A 34 -2.59 5.94 2.71
C ALA A 34 -1.54 4.95 2.17
N GLU A 35 -1.00 5.18 0.97
CA GLU A 35 0.04 4.32 0.38
C GLU A 35 1.33 4.33 1.19
N ILE A 36 1.73 5.48 1.73
CA ILE A 36 2.91 5.57 2.59
C ILE A 36 2.66 4.91 3.94
N ALA A 37 1.49 5.09 4.54
CA ALA A 37 1.13 4.42 5.79
C ALA A 37 1.13 2.90 5.64
N ALA A 38 0.59 2.38 4.52
CA ALA A 38 0.58 0.94 4.22
C ALA A 38 1.98 0.38 3.89
N ARG A 39 2.99 1.23 3.64
CA ARG A 39 4.33 0.77 3.25
C ARG A 39 5.00 -0.05 4.35
N SER A 40 4.90 0.37 5.61
CA SER A 40 5.50 -0.37 6.73
C SER A 40 4.85 -1.73 6.91
N GLU A 41 3.52 -1.81 6.79
CA GLU A 41 2.77 -3.07 6.87
C GLU A 41 3.17 -4.03 5.73
N ARG A 42 3.29 -3.52 4.50
CA ARG A 42 3.77 -4.33 3.37
C ARG A 42 5.19 -4.85 3.58
N LEU A 43 6.09 -4.04 4.15
CA LEU A 43 7.45 -4.48 4.46
C LEU A 43 7.47 -5.54 5.57
N ALA A 44 6.69 -5.33 6.63
CA ALA A 44 6.55 -6.31 7.70
C ALA A 44 5.98 -7.63 7.19
N PHE A 45 5.00 -7.58 6.29
CA PHE A 45 4.45 -8.78 5.64
C PHE A 45 5.52 -9.53 4.82
N LEU A 46 6.37 -8.81 4.08
CA LEU A 46 7.50 -9.44 3.37
C LEU A 46 8.49 -10.11 4.32
N ASP A 47 8.74 -9.54 5.50
CA ASP A 47 9.57 -10.18 6.52
C ASP A 47 8.91 -11.44 7.09
N THR A 48 7.59 -11.42 7.30
CA THR A 48 6.83 -12.62 7.65
C THR A 48 6.94 -13.70 6.58
N LEU A 49 6.81 -13.35 5.29
CA LEU A 49 6.96 -14.31 4.19
C LEU A 49 8.38 -14.90 4.11
N ARG A 50 9.41 -14.12 4.41
CA ARG A 50 10.79 -14.64 4.47
C ARG A 50 11.02 -15.61 5.62
N ALA A 51 10.26 -15.47 6.71
CA ALA A 51 10.32 -16.33 7.87
C ALA A 51 9.32 -17.49 7.82
N ALA A 52 8.39 -17.49 6.86
CA ALA A 52 7.44 -18.56 6.63
C ALA A 52 8.16 -19.80 6.10
N ASP A 53 7.61 -20.97 6.41
CA ASP A 53 8.09 -22.24 5.86
C ASP A 53 7.76 -22.32 4.36
N ASP A 54 8.56 -23.05 3.60
CA ASP A 54 8.35 -23.25 2.16
C ASP A 54 7.49 -24.49 1.92
N ASP A 55 6.33 -24.53 2.57
CA ASP A 55 5.37 -25.66 2.55
C ASP A 55 4.21 -25.42 1.58
N LEU A 56 4.27 -24.34 0.81
CA LEU A 56 3.22 -23.96 -0.16
C LEU A 56 3.07 -24.98 -1.31
N GLU A 57 4.05 -25.85 -1.53
CA GLU A 57 4.01 -26.96 -2.49
C GLU A 57 3.46 -28.27 -1.89
N ASP A 58 3.20 -28.32 -0.58
CA ASP A 58 2.64 -29.50 0.08
C ASP A 58 1.11 -29.55 -0.12
N ASP A 59 0.67 -30.54 -0.90
CA ASP A 59 -0.74 -30.76 -1.25
C ASP A 59 -1.63 -31.02 -0.01
N GLU A 60 -1.10 -31.62 1.06
CA GLU A 60 -1.84 -31.88 2.30
C GLU A 60 -2.05 -30.58 3.07
N VAL A 61 -0.99 -29.78 3.26
CA VAL A 61 -1.04 -28.47 3.93
C VAL A 61 -1.99 -27.51 3.20
N MET A 62 -1.85 -27.41 1.87
CA MET A 62 -2.71 -26.53 1.07
C MET A 62 -4.16 -27.02 1.02
N GLY A 63 -4.40 -28.33 1.06
CA GLY A 63 -5.74 -28.91 1.17
C GLY A 63 -6.46 -28.58 2.48
N GLU A 64 -5.73 -28.33 3.58
CA GLU A 64 -6.30 -27.90 4.86
C GLU A 64 -6.60 -26.39 4.90
N ALA A 65 -5.75 -25.57 4.29
CA ALA A 65 -5.84 -24.10 4.34
C ALA A 65 -7.05 -23.50 3.60
N TRP A 66 -7.55 -24.17 2.55
CA TRP A 66 -8.66 -23.71 1.71
C TRP A 66 -10.03 -24.31 2.07
N ARG A 67 -10.11 -25.02 3.20
CA ARG A 67 -11.34 -25.64 3.71
C ARG A 67 -12.21 -24.63 4.48
#